data_AF-A0A4Q4YMU0-F1
#
_entry.id   AF-A0A4Q4YMU0-F1
#
_cell.length_a   1.000
_cell.length_b   1.000
_cell.length_c   1.000
_cell.angle_alpha   90.00
_cell.angle_beta   90.00
_cell.angle_gamma   90.00
#
_symmetry.space_group_name_H-M   'P 1'
#
loop_
_entity.id
_entity.type
_entity.pdbx_description
1 polymer ?
#
loop_
_entity_poly.entity_id
_entity_poly.type
_entity_poly.pdbx_seq_one_letter_code
_entity_poly.pdbx_strand_id
1 'polypeptide(L)'
;MRRQIGFPDPNNSPDSKILIEWVRKLARDLDKKKQARTPREPSAAWSGPVQDLGDLIESTTELRMLASAMFDEVPHKEPYLTDPVGNRQVRDYRHMLDLFGAILDAGVAPEWSATEYGVGLIGFPFNAILDWPMATQSGYAFFLRADVNAKLKAVLDAWRDDVLATDRSLYVITTGPAGWLSDEALLTVAGDANVVPGQPELTFEQLFKCEPARDPVQWSFKSMWQWDDFFIREFRNIDKLRLVAHADDPRWVVSSCESKPFALQTNVKEYDSFWLKGQPYSVTEMLNHRPEAGRFVGGTVYQAFLNATSYHRWNAPVAGDVVWSGVVEGTYFSEPTITGFTNPVAPDQAQGATSAVSWPPSTWVTAASPGTTDKNIPVRSEPAYAYA
;
A
#
# COMPACT_ATOMS: atom_id res chain seq x y z
N MET A 1 32.34 -15.88 -3.00
CA MET A 1 32.48 -14.51 -2.43
C MET A 1 31.08 -14.00 -2.08
N ARG A 2 30.66 -14.12 -0.81
CA ARG A 2 29.41 -13.51 -0.33
C ARG A 2 29.66 -12.01 -0.17
N ARG A 3 29.05 -11.16 -1.01
CA ARG A 3 28.97 -9.73 -0.70
C ARG A 3 27.93 -9.58 0.40
N GLN A 4 28.38 -9.31 1.61
CA GLN A 4 27.54 -8.68 2.63
C GLN A 4 27.13 -7.32 2.06
N ILE A 5 25.85 -7.18 1.71
CA ILE A 5 25.24 -5.87 1.48
C ILE A 5 25.09 -5.28 2.88
N GLY A 6 26.01 -4.40 3.26
CA GLY A 6 25.89 -3.62 4.49
C GLY A 6 24.75 -2.63 4.33
N PHE A 7 23.72 -2.73 5.18
CA PHE A 7 22.70 -1.70 5.30
C PHE A 7 23.32 -0.47 5.97
N PRO A 8 23.15 0.74 5.42
CA PRO A 8 23.66 1.96 6.03
C PRO A 8 23.00 2.27 7.38
N ASP A 9 23.69 3.05 8.21
CA ASP A 9 23.21 3.54 9.52
C ASP A 9 21.91 4.38 9.35
N PRO A 10 20.76 3.94 9.91
CA PRO A 10 19.46 4.59 9.66
C PRO A 10 19.29 5.93 10.37
N ASN A 11 20.07 6.24 11.40
CA ASN A 11 19.99 7.54 12.08
C ASN A 11 20.51 8.70 11.21
N ASN A 12 21.06 8.40 10.03
CA ASN A 12 21.59 9.37 9.09
C ASN A 12 21.24 9.02 7.63
N SER A 13 20.17 8.25 7.42
CA SER A 13 19.69 7.93 6.07
C SER A 13 19.06 9.18 5.43
N PRO A 14 19.42 9.54 4.19
CA PRO A 14 18.73 10.58 3.41
C PRO A 14 17.21 10.37 3.37
N ASP A 15 16.77 9.11 3.44
CA ASP A 15 15.40 8.66 3.20
C ASP A 15 14.42 9.11 4.29
N SER A 16 14.86 9.13 5.54
CA SER A 16 14.05 9.56 6.69
C SER A 16 13.68 11.03 6.60
N LYS A 17 14.61 11.89 6.16
CA LYS A 17 14.39 13.35 6.08
C LYS A 17 13.34 13.73 5.05
N ILE A 18 13.28 12.97 3.95
CA ILE A 18 12.34 13.17 2.84
C ILE A 18 10.91 12.91 3.29
N LEU A 19 10.65 11.75 3.89
CA LEU A 19 9.32 11.39 4.41
C LEU A 19 8.85 12.43 5.43
N ILE A 20 9.73 12.80 6.35
CA ILE A 20 9.48 13.79 7.38
C ILE A 20 9.11 15.15 6.77
N GLU A 21 9.85 15.64 5.79
CA GLU A 21 9.54 16.91 5.10
C GLU A 21 8.22 16.86 4.34
N TRP A 22 7.88 15.70 3.76
CA TRP A 22 6.62 15.50 3.08
C TRP A 22 5.43 15.45 4.04
N VAL A 23 5.48 14.64 5.12
CA VAL A 23 4.43 14.62 6.16
C VAL A 23 4.24 16.01 6.75
N ARG A 24 5.36 16.72 7.02
CA ARG A 24 5.35 18.12 7.46
C ARG A 24 4.64 19.05 6.47
N LYS A 25 4.91 18.92 5.17
CA LYS A 25 4.25 19.72 4.12
C LYS A 25 2.76 19.38 4.05
N LEU A 26 2.43 18.10 4.01
CA LEU A 26 1.06 17.59 3.95
C LEU A 26 0.23 18.10 5.14
N ALA A 27 0.71 17.91 6.37
CA ALA A 27 0.01 18.37 7.58
C ALA A 27 -0.22 19.89 7.55
N ARG A 28 0.80 20.68 7.21
CA ARG A 28 0.67 22.15 7.08
C ARG A 28 -0.32 22.56 6.00
N ASP A 29 -0.28 21.92 4.85
CA ASP A 29 -1.14 22.24 3.71
C ASP A 29 -2.61 21.89 4.04
N LEU A 30 -2.84 20.77 4.72
CA LEU A 30 -4.16 20.34 5.19
C LEU A 30 -4.70 21.26 6.30
N ASP A 31 -3.87 21.65 7.27
CA ASP A 31 -4.25 22.60 8.33
C ASP A 31 -4.66 23.96 7.74
N LYS A 32 -3.92 24.49 6.77
CA LYS A 32 -4.29 25.72 6.05
C LYS A 32 -5.61 25.56 5.31
N LYS A 33 -5.81 24.43 4.61
CA LYS A 33 -7.06 24.13 3.91
C LYS A 33 -8.25 24.02 4.88
N LYS A 34 -8.04 23.51 6.09
CA LYS A 34 -9.06 23.48 7.15
C LYS A 34 -9.39 24.89 7.65
N GLN A 35 -8.39 25.71 7.95
CA GLN A 35 -8.59 27.09 8.42
C GLN A 35 -9.31 27.99 7.41
N ALA A 36 -9.14 27.71 6.11
CA ALA A 36 -9.81 28.44 5.03
C ALA A 36 -11.30 28.09 4.86
N ARG A 37 -11.85 27.14 5.62
CA ARG A 37 -13.24 26.68 5.50
C ARG A 37 -14.19 27.41 6.46
N THR A 38 -15.44 27.54 6.02
CA THR A 38 -16.55 28.03 6.84
C THR A 38 -16.79 27.07 8.02
N PRO A 39 -17.07 27.56 9.25
CA PRO A 39 -17.36 26.69 10.39
C PRO A 39 -18.51 25.73 10.08
N ARG A 40 -18.32 24.43 10.34
CA ARG A 40 -19.40 23.43 10.27
C ARG A 40 -20.39 23.64 11.43
N GLU A 41 -21.66 23.28 11.20
CA GLU A 41 -22.70 23.19 12.23
C GLU A 41 -22.22 22.32 13.43
N PRO A 42 -22.56 22.69 14.68
CA PRO A 42 -21.95 22.12 15.89
C PRO A 42 -22.25 20.64 16.18
N SER A 43 -23.10 19.96 15.41
CA SER A 43 -23.53 18.58 15.72
C SER A 43 -22.60 17.47 15.19
N ALA A 44 -21.72 17.74 14.22
CA ALA A 44 -20.73 16.78 13.74
C ALA A 44 -19.39 17.48 13.42
N ALA A 45 -18.31 17.03 14.08
CA ALA A 45 -16.97 17.59 13.88
C ALA A 45 -16.37 17.19 12.52
N TRP A 46 -16.72 16.00 12.03
CA TRP A 46 -16.32 15.44 10.73
C TRP A 46 -17.55 14.98 9.93
N SER A 47 -17.35 14.48 8.71
CA SER A 47 -18.44 13.98 7.86
C SER A 47 -18.17 12.57 7.36
N GLY A 48 -19.24 11.79 7.19
CA GLY A 48 -19.18 10.45 6.59
C GLY A 48 -18.29 9.48 7.39
N PRO A 49 -17.52 8.61 6.70
CA PRO A 49 -16.71 7.58 7.35
C PRO A 49 -15.69 8.08 8.40
N VAL A 50 -15.24 9.32 8.31
CA VAL A 50 -14.32 9.90 9.30
C VAL A 50 -15.04 10.20 10.62
N GLN A 51 -16.30 10.68 10.56
CA GLN A 51 -17.12 10.86 11.76
C GLN A 51 -17.41 9.51 12.41
N ASP A 52 -17.74 8.49 11.62
CA ASP A 52 -17.97 7.14 12.09
C ASP A 52 -16.76 6.52 12.82
N LEU A 53 -15.54 6.77 12.34
CA LEU A 53 -14.32 6.36 13.03
C LEU A 53 -14.15 7.14 14.35
N GLY A 54 -14.42 8.44 14.34
CA GLY A 54 -14.42 9.27 15.55
C GLY A 54 -15.42 8.79 16.59
N ASP A 55 -16.66 8.51 16.19
CA ASP A 55 -17.71 8.01 17.09
C ASP A 55 -17.35 6.65 17.67
N LEU A 56 -16.73 5.76 16.88
CA LEU A 56 -16.21 4.49 17.38
C LEU A 56 -15.13 4.72 18.44
N ILE A 57 -14.14 5.58 18.16
CA ILE A 57 -13.07 5.90 19.13
C ILE A 57 -13.67 6.43 20.43
N GLU A 58 -14.66 7.32 20.33
CA GLU A 58 -15.33 7.95 21.46
C GLU A 58 -16.32 7.03 22.20
N SER A 59 -16.70 5.88 21.63
CA SER A 59 -17.72 5.00 22.19
C SER A 59 -17.28 4.27 23.47
N THR A 60 -15.97 4.05 23.65
CA THR A 60 -15.43 3.33 24.82
C THR A 60 -14.17 4.00 25.37
N THR A 61 -13.96 3.88 26.68
CA THR A 61 -12.73 4.39 27.34
C THR A 61 -11.49 3.68 26.82
N GLU A 62 -11.58 2.40 26.50
CA GLU A 62 -10.47 1.60 25.96
C GLU A 62 -9.98 2.17 24.62
N LEU A 63 -10.89 2.39 23.66
CA LEU A 63 -10.54 2.94 22.35
C LEU A 63 -10.00 4.36 22.44
N ARG A 64 -10.60 5.23 23.29
CA ARG A 64 -10.04 6.56 23.54
C ARG A 64 -8.62 6.49 24.09
N MET A 65 -8.38 5.59 25.05
CA MET A 65 -7.07 5.41 25.67
C MET A 65 -6.04 4.96 24.64
N LEU A 66 -6.33 3.91 23.86
CA LEU A 66 -5.43 3.41 22.82
C LEU A 66 -5.15 4.47 21.74
N ALA A 67 -6.19 5.14 21.25
CA ALA A 67 -6.05 6.18 20.22
C ALA A 67 -5.27 7.40 20.71
N SER A 68 -5.34 7.73 22.01
CA SER A 68 -4.55 8.83 22.58
C SER A 68 -3.11 8.38 22.82
N ALA A 69 -2.93 7.22 23.46
CA ALA A 69 -1.63 6.68 23.82
C ALA A 69 -0.74 6.40 22.62
N MET A 70 -1.28 5.99 21.46
CA MET A 70 -0.47 5.73 20.26
C MET A 70 0.26 6.98 19.74
N PHE A 71 -0.22 8.19 20.02
CA PHE A 71 0.49 9.43 19.70
C PHE A 71 1.41 9.91 20.84
N ASP A 72 1.06 9.61 22.08
CA ASP A 72 1.89 9.92 23.25
C ASP A 72 3.16 9.04 23.32
N GLU A 73 3.06 7.80 22.84
CA GLU A 73 4.15 6.81 22.79
C GLU A 73 5.19 7.10 21.70
N VAL A 74 4.89 7.97 20.73
CA VAL A 74 5.86 8.38 19.70
C VAL A 74 7.05 9.10 20.38
N PRO A 75 8.31 8.68 20.15
CA PRO A 75 9.46 9.22 20.86
C PRO A 75 9.58 10.74 20.77
N HIS A 76 9.76 11.41 21.91
CA HIS A 76 9.98 12.86 21.99
C HIS A 76 11.46 13.22 21.71
N LYS A 77 12.03 12.76 20.58
CA LYS A 77 13.39 13.09 20.07
C LYS A 77 13.37 13.36 18.56
N GLU A 78 14.34 14.09 18.02
CA GLU A 78 14.51 14.18 16.57
C GLU A 78 14.70 12.77 15.97
N PRO A 79 14.16 12.48 14.77
CA PRO A 79 13.43 13.40 13.89
C PRO A 79 11.90 13.44 14.13
N TYR A 80 11.44 12.84 15.24
CA TYR A 80 10.03 12.63 15.57
C TYR A 80 9.31 13.84 16.21
N LEU A 81 10.07 14.92 16.47
CA LEU A 81 9.64 16.00 17.36
C LEU A 81 8.98 17.19 16.68
N THR A 82 9.63 17.73 15.64
CA THR A 82 9.33 19.08 15.18
C THR A 82 9.00 19.12 13.70
N ASP A 83 8.01 19.93 13.33
CA ASP A 83 7.98 20.59 12.03
C ASP A 83 9.01 21.76 12.01
N PRO A 84 9.28 22.41 10.86
CA PRO A 84 10.22 23.53 10.76
C PRO A 84 9.86 24.76 11.62
N VAL A 85 8.71 24.75 12.32
CA VAL A 85 8.26 25.79 13.26
C VAL A 85 8.06 25.26 14.69
N GLY A 86 8.48 24.02 14.99
CA GLY A 86 8.57 23.50 16.36
C GLY A 86 7.37 22.72 16.90
N ASN A 87 6.39 22.31 16.08
CA ASN A 87 5.22 21.54 16.54
C ASN A 87 5.35 20.02 16.32
N ARG A 88 4.65 19.19 17.13
CA ARG A 88 4.42 17.76 16.80
C ARG A 88 3.68 17.66 15.46
N GLN A 89 4.14 16.80 14.55
CA GLN A 89 3.58 16.65 13.19
C GLN A 89 2.09 16.25 13.20
N VAL A 90 1.75 15.18 13.94
CA VAL A 90 0.37 14.81 14.26
C VAL A 90 0.24 14.78 15.78
N ARG A 91 -0.61 15.65 16.33
CA ARG A 91 -0.65 15.95 17.77
C ARG A 91 -1.36 14.88 18.59
N ASP A 92 -2.51 14.41 18.10
CA ASP A 92 -3.41 13.47 18.76
C ASP A 92 -4.35 12.83 17.72
N TYR A 93 -5.20 11.90 18.15
CA TYR A 93 -6.13 11.23 17.25
C TYR A 93 -7.21 12.15 16.69
N ARG A 94 -7.56 13.27 17.35
CA ARG A 94 -8.54 14.22 16.81
C ARG A 94 -7.92 15.00 15.65
N HIS A 95 -6.64 15.37 15.78
CA HIS A 95 -5.87 15.94 14.69
C HIS A 95 -5.69 14.93 13.54
N MET A 96 -5.47 13.64 13.83
CA MET A 96 -5.48 12.59 12.80
C MET A 96 -6.82 12.56 12.03
N LEU A 97 -7.95 12.56 12.74
CA LEU A 97 -9.29 12.57 12.11
C LEU A 97 -9.51 13.86 11.30
N ASP A 98 -9.02 15.01 11.77
CA ASP A 98 -9.04 16.26 11.03
C ASP A 98 -8.28 16.15 9.69
N LEU A 99 -7.10 15.53 9.71
CA LEU A 99 -6.29 15.35 8.51
C LEU A 99 -6.95 14.34 7.55
N PHE A 100 -7.55 13.25 8.06
CA PHE A 100 -8.32 12.31 7.23
C PHE A 100 -9.50 13.00 6.54
N GLY A 101 -10.27 13.79 7.29
CA GLY A 101 -11.36 14.58 6.73
C GLY A 101 -10.86 15.59 5.69
N ALA A 102 -9.72 16.24 5.95
CA ALA A 102 -9.12 17.18 5.01
C ALA A 102 -8.65 16.50 3.71
N ILE A 103 -8.12 15.26 3.76
CA ILE A 103 -7.77 14.48 2.57
C ILE A 103 -9.00 14.24 1.69
N LEU A 104 -10.08 13.69 2.27
CA LEU A 104 -11.31 13.38 1.54
C LEU A 104 -11.97 14.66 1.00
N ASP A 105 -12.13 15.66 1.85
CA ASP A 105 -12.86 16.85 1.47
C ASP A 105 -12.05 17.73 0.48
N ALA A 106 -10.72 17.75 0.57
CA ALA A 106 -9.88 18.49 -0.39
C ALA A 106 -9.55 17.67 -1.65
N GLY A 107 -9.92 16.38 -1.69
CA GLY A 107 -9.71 15.51 -2.85
C GLY A 107 -8.23 15.24 -3.09
N VAL A 108 -7.45 14.98 -2.04
CA VAL A 108 -6.01 14.77 -2.16
C VAL A 108 -5.74 13.41 -2.80
N ALA A 109 -5.09 13.42 -3.97
CA ALA A 109 -4.58 12.25 -4.66
C ALA A 109 -3.03 12.18 -4.55
N PRO A 110 -2.41 10.99 -4.66
CA PRO A 110 -0.96 10.84 -4.60
C PRO A 110 -0.25 11.57 -5.76
N GLU A 111 0.64 12.52 -5.45
CA GLU A 111 1.49 13.20 -6.42
C GLU A 111 2.74 12.37 -6.75
N TRP A 112 3.30 12.55 -7.95
CA TRP A 112 4.59 11.96 -8.31
C TRP A 112 5.72 12.66 -7.56
N SER A 113 6.64 11.87 -7.02
CA SER A 113 7.87 12.36 -6.40
C SER A 113 8.97 11.31 -6.59
N ALA A 114 9.96 11.61 -7.43
CA ALA A 114 11.10 10.70 -7.65
C ALA A 114 11.91 10.47 -6.36
N THR A 115 11.96 11.48 -5.51
CA THR A 115 12.58 11.39 -4.19
C THR A 115 11.83 10.41 -3.29
N GLU A 116 10.49 10.47 -3.24
CA GLU A 116 9.69 9.50 -2.48
C GLU A 116 9.71 8.10 -3.10
N TYR A 117 9.79 8.01 -4.43
CA TYR A 117 9.98 6.74 -5.14
C TYR A 117 11.28 6.04 -4.71
N GLY A 118 12.39 6.79 -4.67
CA GLY A 118 13.70 6.26 -4.31
C GLY A 118 13.74 5.61 -2.92
N VAL A 119 12.82 6.02 -2.04
CA VAL A 119 12.71 5.53 -0.65
C VAL A 119 11.53 4.58 -0.45
N GLY A 120 10.78 4.28 -1.51
CA GLY A 120 9.65 3.33 -1.48
C GLY A 120 8.36 3.87 -0.85
N LEU A 121 8.19 5.20 -0.74
CA LEU A 121 7.13 5.84 0.04
C LEU A 121 6.26 6.82 -0.77
N ILE A 122 6.03 6.56 -2.07
CA ILE A 122 5.25 7.50 -2.89
C ILE A 122 3.85 7.74 -2.30
N GLY A 123 3.61 8.99 -1.85
CA GLY A 123 2.33 9.68 -1.98
C GLY A 123 1.08 9.15 -1.26
N PHE A 124 1.15 8.19 -0.33
CA PHE A 124 -0.04 7.68 0.38
C PHE A 124 -0.32 8.50 1.66
N PRO A 125 -1.26 9.47 1.64
CA PRO A 125 -1.39 10.48 2.69
C PRO A 125 -1.88 9.90 4.03
N PHE A 126 -2.61 8.78 4.01
CA PHE A 126 -3.02 8.09 5.23
C PHE A 126 -1.84 7.39 5.91
N ASN A 127 -0.99 6.69 5.16
CA ASN A 127 0.24 6.09 5.68
C ASN A 127 1.15 7.15 6.29
N ALA A 128 1.27 8.31 5.63
CA ALA A 128 2.00 9.48 6.13
C ALA A 128 1.64 9.87 7.57
N ILE A 129 0.33 9.94 7.83
CA ILE A 129 -0.23 10.39 9.10
C ILE A 129 -0.05 9.32 10.17
N LEU A 130 -0.09 8.05 9.76
CA LEU A 130 -0.07 6.91 10.66
C LEU A 130 1.31 6.27 10.86
N ASP A 131 2.32 6.67 10.09
CA ASP A 131 3.66 6.06 10.01
C ASP A 131 4.27 5.80 11.40
N TRP A 132 4.16 6.78 12.29
CA TRP A 132 4.74 6.68 13.63
C TRP A 132 3.81 6.07 14.66
N PRO A 133 2.52 6.49 14.78
CA PRO A 133 1.65 5.87 15.76
C PRO A 133 1.45 4.37 15.51
N MET A 134 1.53 3.87 14.27
CA MET A 134 1.40 2.42 14.01
C MET A 134 2.53 1.58 14.60
N ALA A 135 3.72 2.15 14.76
CA ALA A 135 4.91 1.50 15.33
C ALA A 135 4.92 1.46 16.88
N THR A 136 3.87 1.98 17.53
CA THR A 136 3.72 2.02 18.99
C THR A 136 2.96 0.81 19.54
N GLN A 137 3.04 0.55 20.85
CA GLN A 137 2.34 -0.58 21.47
C GLN A 137 0.83 -0.36 21.46
N SER A 138 0.41 0.87 21.78
CA SER A 138 -1.00 1.26 21.71
C SER A 138 -1.50 1.29 20.27
N GLY A 139 -0.65 1.69 19.30
CA GLY A 139 -0.96 1.63 17.87
C GLY A 139 -1.18 0.20 17.39
N TYR A 140 -0.27 -0.72 17.72
CA TYR A 140 -0.43 -2.14 17.45
C TYR A 140 -1.77 -2.69 17.98
N ALA A 141 -2.07 -2.42 19.26
CA ALA A 141 -3.32 -2.87 19.86
C ALA A 141 -4.56 -2.24 19.19
N PHE A 142 -4.49 -0.96 18.81
CA PHE A 142 -5.58 -0.24 18.14
C PHE A 142 -5.83 -0.76 16.72
N PHE A 143 -4.79 -0.88 15.90
CA PHE A 143 -4.88 -1.29 14.50
C PHE A 143 -5.10 -2.79 14.30
N LEU A 144 -5.04 -3.61 15.34
CA LEU A 144 -5.46 -5.01 15.30
C LEU A 144 -6.96 -5.22 15.46
N ARG A 145 -7.71 -4.21 15.93
CA ARG A 145 -9.14 -4.41 16.20
C ARG A 145 -9.97 -4.44 14.93
N ALA A 146 -10.86 -5.42 14.83
CA ALA A 146 -11.71 -5.60 13.66
C ALA A 146 -12.69 -4.43 13.44
N ASP A 147 -13.23 -3.85 14.52
CA ASP A 147 -14.14 -2.70 14.46
C ASP A 147 -13.44 -1.42 13.95
N VAL A 148 -12.20 -1.18 14.41
CA VAL A 148 -11.35 -0.09 13.92
C VAL A 148 -11.05 -0.29 12.43
N ASN A 149 -10.62 -1.49 12.02
CA ASN A 149 -10.32 -1.77 10.61
C ASN A 149 -11.54 -1.66 9.71
N ALA A 150 -12.73 -2.02 10.17
CA ALA A 150 -13.96 -1.80 9.41
C ALA A 150 -14.23 -0.30 9.16
N LYS A 151 -13.94 0.57 10.14
CA LYS A 151 -14.07 2.02 9.96
C LYS A 151 -12.95 2.62 9.10
N LEU A 152 -11.72 2.14 9.24
CA LEU A 152 -10.61 2.52 8.36
C LEU A 152 -10.87 2.12 6.91
N LYS A 153 -11.39 0.91 6.69
CA LYS A 153 -11.86 0.45 5.38
C LYS A 153 -12.86 1.44 4.79
N ALA A 154 -13.88 1.84 5.54
CA ALA A 154 -14.88 2.79 5.06
C ALA A 154 -14.26 4.16 4.68
N VAL A 155 -13.26 4.64 5.43
CA VAL A 155 -12.52 5.87 5.09
C VAL A 155 -11.74 5.70 3.78
N LEU A 156 -11.05 4.57 3.61
CA LEU A 156 -10.25 4.29 2.41
C LEU A 156 -11.13 4.00 1.18
N ASP A 157 -12.28 3.34 1.36
CA ASP A 157 -13.28 3.14 0.31
C ASP A 157 -13.83 4.50 -0.16
N ALA A 158 -14.13 5.42 0.76
CA ALA A 158 -14.53 6.78 0.38
C ALA A 158 -13.39 7.54 -0.33
N TRP A 159 -12.14 7.34 0.06
CA TRP A 159 -11.01 7.94 -0.66
C TRP A 159 -10.90 7.40 -2.10
N ARG A 160 -11.04 6.08 -2.27
CA ARG A 160 -11.10 5.43 -3.59
C ARG A 160 -12.24 6.01 -4.41
N ASP A 161 -13.48 5.88 -3.91
CA ASP A 161 -14.70 6.10 -4.68
C ASP A 161 -14.97 7.59 -4.94
N ASP A 162 -14.66 8.47 -3.97
CA ASP A 162 -14.98 9.90 -4.06
C ASP A 162 -13.81 10.75 -4.56
N VAL A 163 -12.57 10.22 -4.60
CA VAL A 163 -11.37 10.97 -5.00
C VAL A 163 -10.58 10.26 -6.09
N LEU A 164 -10.07 9.06 -5.83
CA LEU A 164 -9.10 8.40 -6.72
C LEU A 164 -9.71 7.84 -8.00
N ALA A 165 -10.99 7.49 -7.96
CA ALA A 165 -11.79 7.03 -9.09
C ALA A 165 -12.67 8.15 -9.69
N THR A 166 -12.42 9.42 -9.33
CA THR A 166 -13.16 10.58 -9.87
C THR A 166 -12.25 11.62 -10.52
N ASP A 167 -12.87 12.58 -11.20
CA ASP A 167 -12.20 13.71 -11.85
C ASP A 167 -11.40 14.60 -10.86
N ARG A 168 -11.66 14.46 -9.56
CA ARG A 168 -10.92 15.14 -8.50
C ARG A 168 -9.46 14.74 -8.43
N SER A 169 -9.08 13.56 -8.95
CA SER A 169 -7.69 13.11 -9.02
C SER A 169 -6.93 13.61 -10.26
N LEU A 170 -7.58 14.23 -11.25
CA LEU A 170 -6.94 14.58 -12.53
C LEU A 170 -5.78 15.56 -12.41
N TYR A 171 -5.73 16.36 -11.34
CA TYR A 171 -4.66 17.34 -11.14
C TYR A 171 -3.29 16.67 -10.93
N VAL A 172 -3.22 15.40 -10.55
CA VAL A 172 -1.97 14.63 -10.45
C VAL A 172 -1.67 13.80 -11.69
N ILE A 173 -2.65 13.62 -12.60
CA ILE A 173 -2.49 12.94 -13.89
C ILE A 173 -2.21 13.98 -14.97
N THR A 174 -1.05 14.62 -14.88
CA THR A 174 -0.64 15.70 -15.79
C THR A 174 0.82 15.57 -16.19
N THR A 175 1.21 16.24 -17.26
CA THR A 175 2.61 16.35 -17.71
C THR A 175 3.41 17.40 -16.94
N GLY A 176 2.77 18.12 -16.00
CA GLY A 176 3.40 19.15 -15.20
C GLY A 176 4.29 18.59 -14.07
N PRO A 177 4.98 19.48 -13.32
CA PRO A 177 5.75 19.08 -12.15
C PRO A 177 4.90 18.30 -11.13
N ALA A 178 5.47 17.26 -10.54
CA ALA A 178 4.78 16.34 -9.62
C ALA A 178 3.58 15.57 -10.22
N GLY A 179 3.40 15.62 -11.55
CA GLY A 179 2.42 14.84 -12.28
C GLY A 179 2.95 13.46 -12.69
N TRP A 180 2.05 12.47 -12.71
CA TRP A 180 2.36 11.09 -13.11
C TRP A 180 2.61 10.91 -14.61
N LEU A 181 2.32 11.92 -15.43
CA LEU A 181 2.66 11.95 -16.86
C LEU A 181 3.83 12.89 -17.16
N SER A 182 4.55 13.36 -16.14
CA SER A 182 5.81 14.08 -16.33
C SER A 182 6.86 13.16 -16.97
N ASP A 183 7.81 13.75 -17.71
CA ASP A 183 8.87 12.99 -18.38
C ASP A 183 9.61 12.06 -17.40
N GLU A 184 9.90 12.54 -16.18
CA GLU A 184 10.57 11.74 -15.15
C GLU A 184 9.73 10.54 -14.67
N ALA A 185 8.43 10.74 -14.42
CA ALA A 185 7.52 9.68 -14.03
C ALA A 185 7.38 8.63 -15.14
N LEU A 186 7.17 9.07 -16.38
CA LEU A 186 7.02 8.19 -17.53
C LEU A 186 8.29 7.37 -17.80
N LEU A 187 9.47 7.99 -17.71
CA LEU A 187 10.75 7.30 -17.84
C LEU A 187 10.95 6.27 -16.73
N THR A 188 10.60 6.61 -15.49
CA THR A 188 10.75 5.69 -14.36
C THR A 188 9.82 4.48 -14.48
N VAL A 189 8.54 4.73 -14.78
CA VAL A 189 7.55 3.64 -14.97
C VAL A 189 7.89 2.78 -16.18
N ALA A 190 8.34 3.37 -17.30
CA ALA A 190 8.80 2.61 -18.45
C ALA A 190 10.07 1.81 -18.13
N GLY A 191 11.03 2.39 -17.41
CA GLY A 191 12.25 1.72 -16.98
C GLY A 191 11.96 0.47 -16.14
N ASP A 192 11.07 0.60 -15.14
CA ASP A 192 10.66 -0.52 -14.29
C ASP A 192 9.92 -1.63 -15.07
N ALA A 193 9.23 -1.28 -16.15
CA ALA A 193 8.54 -2.22 -17.02
C ALA A 193 9.45 -2.83 -18.11
N ASN A 194 10.63 -2.25 -18.40
CA ASN A 194 11.57 -2.81 -19.38
C ASN A 194 12.46 -3.88 -18.73
N VAL A 195 11.88 -5.04 -18.42
CA VAL A 195 12.52 -6.10 -17.63
C VAL A 195 13.21 -7.19 -18.46
N VAL A 196 13.15 -7.16 -19.79
CA VAL A 196 13.68 -8.22 -20.66
C VAL A 196 15.09 -7.88 -21.14
N PRO A 197 16.14 -8.59 -20.67
CA PRO A 197 17.51 -8.28 -21.08
C PRO A 197 17.73 -8.48 -22.58
N GLY A 198 18.44 -7.53 -23.21
CA GLY A 198 18.81 -7.62 -24.62
C GLY A 198 17.70 -7.23 -25.62
N GLN A 199 16.54 -6.78 -25.14
CA GLN A 199 15.52 -6.14 -25.96
C GLN A 199 15.71 -4.61 -25.99
N PRO A 200 15.30 -3.92 -27.07
CA PRO A 200 15.23 -2.46 -27.06
C PRO A 200 14.29 -1.97 -25.97
N GLU A 201 14.69 -0.93 -25.24
CA GLU A 201 13.81 -0.26 -24.29
C GLU A 201 12.64 0.39 -25.03
N LEU A 202 11.43 0.10 -24.56
CA LEU A 202 10.20 0.65 -25.09
C LEU A 202 9.78 1.88 -24.29
N THR A 203 9.20 2.86 -24.97
CA THR A 203 8.61 4.03 -24.29
C THR A 203 7.33 3.65 -23.56
N PHE A 204 6.88 4.52 -22.64
CA PHE A 204 5.63 4.31 -21.91
C PHE A 204 4.44 4.04 -22.86
N GLU A 205 4.35 4.76 -23.97
CA GLU A 205 3.25 4.67 -24.94
C GLU A 205 3.26 3.39 -25.78
N GLN A 206 4.46 2.82 -25.95
CA GLN A 206 4.65 1.53 -26.59
C GLN A 206 4.30 0.38 -25.64
N LEU A 207 4.59 0.55 -24.35
CA LEU A 207 4.29 -0.43 -23.31
C LEU A 207 2.81 -0.47 -22.96
N PHE A 208 2.21 0.68 -22.65
CA PHE A 208 0.88 0.77 -22.06
C PHE A 208 -0.18 1.30 -23.04
N LYS A 209 -1.45 0.95 -22.81
CA LYS A 209 -2.58 1.46 -23.60
C LYS A 209 -2.81 2.93 -23.27
N CYS A 210 -2.36 3.85 -24.13
CA CYS A 210 -2.60 5.30 -24.01
C CYS A 210 -2.88 5.96 -25.38
N GLU A 211 -3.48 7.15 -25.39
CA GLU A 211 -3.68 7.98 -26.60
C GLU A 211 -3.23 9.44 -26.37
N PRO A 212 -1.91 9.72 -26.36
CA PRO A 212 -1.38 11.08 -26.11
C PRO A 212 -1.83 12.11 -27.17
N ALA A 213 -2.06 11.68 -28.40
CA ALA A 213 -2.32 12.58 -29.53
C ALA A 213 -3.69 13.29 -29.49
N ARG A 214 -4.63 12.80 -28.69
CA ARG A 214 -6.01 13.33 -28.65
C ARG A 214 -6.23 14.33 -27.49
N ASP A 215 -5.32 14.38 -26.52
CA ASP A 215 -5.18 15.44 -25.52
C ASP A 215 -3.71 15.46 -25.09
N PRO A 216 -2.88 16.42 -25.50
CA PRO A 216 -1.44 16.39 -25.21
C PRO A 216 -1.08 16.78 -23.76
N VAL A 217 -2.00 17.39 -23.00
CA VAL A 217 -1.74 17.80 -21.60
C VAL A 217 -2.07 16.68 -20.63
N GLN A 218 -3.10 15.90 -20.95
CA GLN A 218 -3.56 14.82 -20.09
C GLN A 218 -3.36 13.43 -20.75
N TRP A 219 -3.22 13.31 -22.07
CA TRP A 219 -3.04 12.06 -22.84
C TRP A 219 -4.28 11.16 -23.06
N SER A 220 -5.44 11.75 -23.33
CA SER A 220 -6.72 11.13 -23.75
C SER A 220 -6.86 9.61 -23.79
N PHE A 221 -6.69 8.96 -22.64
CA PHE A 221 -7.16 7.61 -22.42
C PHE A 221 -8.69 7.66 -22.36
N LYS A 222 -9.39 7.38 -23.47
CA LYS A 222 -10.83 7.68 -23.59
C LYS A 222 -11.79 6.88 -22.67
N SER A 223 -11.28 6.28 -21.60
CA SER A 223 -12.06 5.73 -20.48
C SER A 223 -11.29 5.61 -19.15
N MET A 224 -10.07 6.16 -19.00
CA MET A 224 -9.14 5.75 -17.92
C MET A 224 -8.38 6.92 -17.30
N TRP A 225 -9.08 7.87 -16.72
CA TRP A 225 -8.50 9.17 -16.40
C TRP A 225 -8.16 9.38 -14.95
N GLN A 226 -8.69 8.56 -14.05
CA GLN A 226 -8.52 8.80 -12.63
C GLN A 226 -7.24 8.13 -12.13
N TRP A 227 -6.74 8.57 -10.98
CA TRP A 227 -5.49 8.05 -10.43
C TRP A 227 -5.51 6.52 -10.32
N ASP A 228 -6.66 5.94 -9.94
CA ASP A 228 -6.84 4.49 -9.88
C ASP A 228 -6.58 3.83 -11.24
N ASP A 229 -7.16 4.35 -12.33
CA ASP A 229 -6.99 3.78 -13.67
C ASP A 229 -5.52 3.79 -14.14
N PHE A 230 -4.80 4.87 -13.82
CA PHE A 230 -3.35 4.96 -14.08
C PHE A 230 -2.57 3.93 -13.23
N PHE A 231 -2.92 3.80 -11.96
CA PHE A 231 -2.27 2.86 -11.05
C PHE A 231 -2.45 1.41 -11.52
N ILE A 232 -3.64 1.06 -12.02
CA ILE A 232 -3.96 -0.25 -12.61
C ILE A 232 -3.90 -0.27 -14.15
N ARG A 233 -3.06 0.57 -14.77
CA ARG A 233 -2.89 0.68 -16.23
C ARG A 233 -2.66 -0.67 -16.93
N GLU A 234 -3.04 -0.74 -18.21
CA GLU A 234 -2.92 -1.96 -19.02
C GLU A 234 -1.74 -1.91 -19.99
N PHE A 235 -1.04 -3.03 -20.15
CA PHE A 235 -0.15 -3.22 -21.28
C PHE A 235 -0.92 -3.19 -22.61
N ARG A 236 -0.32 -2.58 -23.64
CA ARG A 236 -0.89 -2.51 -24.99
C ARG A 236 -1.01 -3.89 -25.63
N ASN A 237 -0.02 -4.75 -25.41
CA ASN A 237 -0.02 -6.15 -25.85
C ASN A 237 0.72 -7.02 -24.84
N ILE A 238 0.03 -7.43 -23.77
CA ILE A 238 0.63 -8.19 -22.68
C ILE A 238 1.24 -9.52 -23.16
N ASP A 239 0.60 -10.21 -24.10
CA ASP A 239 1.08 -11.51 -24.60
C ASP A 239 2.42 -11.40 -25.35
N LYS A 240 2.72 -10.23 -25.94
CA LYS A 240 4.03 -9.97 -26.57
C LYS A 240 5.06 -9.42 -25.59
N LEU A 241 4.63 -8.61 -24.63
CA LEU A 241 5.50 -7.90 -23.71
C LEU A 241 5.89 -8.74 -22.48
N ARG A 242 5.05 -9.71 -22.12
CA ARG A 242 5.21 -10.61 -20.96
C ARG A 242 4.98 -12.05 -21.40
N LEU A 243 5.90 -12.57 -22.21
CA LEU A 243 5.86 -13.95 -22.67
C LEU A 243 5.89 -14.92 -21.47
N VAL A 244 4.93 -15.83 -21.44
CA VAL A 244 4.86 -16.88 -20.42
C VAL A 244 5.88 -17.97 -20.76
N ALA A 245 6.93 -18.08 -19.95
CA ALA A 245 7.87 -19.18 -20.07
C ALA A 245 7.16 -20.51 -19.76
N HIS A 246 7.47 -21.55 -20.55
CA HIS A 246 6.91 -22.89 -20.35
C HIS A 246 5.37 -22.91 -20.31
N ALA A 247 4.72 -22.14 -21.21
CA ALA A 247 3.26 -22.00 -21.24
C ALA A 247 2.51 -23.34 -21.23
N ASP A 248 2.99 -24.31 -22.03
CA ASP A 248 2.36 -25.63 -22.22
C ASP A 248 2.83 -26.70 -21.23
N ASP A 249 3.73 -26.38 -20.29
CA ASP A 249 4.26 -27.34 -19.32
C ASP A 249 3.69 -27.07 -17.92
N PRO A 250 2.74 -27.89 -17.44
CA PRO A 250 2.05 -27.67 -16.17
C PRO A 250 2.95 -27.85 -14.95
N ARG A 251 4.20 -28.31 -15.13
CA ARG A 251 5.19 -28.43 -14.04
C ARG A 251 5.78 -27.09 -13.63
N TRP A 252 5.58 -26.04 -14.44
CA TRP A 252 6.14 -24.71 -14.18
C TRP A 252 5.09 -23.77 -13.61
N VAL A 253 5.44 -23.16 -12.47
CA VAL A 253 4.75 -22.03 -11.86
C VAL A 253 5.44 -20.74 -12.29
N VAL A 254 4.69 -19.78 -12.83
CA VAL A 254 5.22 -18.48 -13.25
C VAL A 254 4.84 -17.37 -12.27
N SER A 255 5.51 -16.22 -12.34
CA SER A 255 5.14 -15.07 -11.51
C SER A 255 3.75 -14.56 -11.87
N SER A 256 2.93 -14.25 -10.86
CA SER A 256 1.57 -13.72 -11.05
C SER A 256 1.55 -12.24 -11.46
N CYS A 257 2.56 -11.48 -11.09
CA CYS A 257 2.66 -10.04 -11.34
C CYS A 257 4.12 -9.58 -11.42
N GLU A 258 4.31 -8.31 -11.82
CA GLU A 258 5.60 -7.63 -11.70
C GLU A 258 5.87 -7.30 -10.24
N SER A 259 6.80 -8.05 -9.65
CA SER A 259 7.08 -7.95 -8.23
C SER A 259 8.52 -8.33 -7.94
N LYS A 260 8.99 -7.95 -6.74
CA LYS A 260 10.28 -8.35 -6.19
C LYS A 260 10.06 -9.44 -5.15
N PRO A 261 10.76 -10.59 -5.23
CA PRO A 261 10.72 -11.61 -4.20
C PRO A 261 11.02 -11.02 -2.81
N PHE A 262 10.15 -11.28 -1.84
CA PHE A 262 10.32 -10.82 -0.47
C PHE A 262 10.68 -12.00 0.46
N ALA A 263 9.83 -13.03 0.48
CA ALA A 263 10.03 -14.20 1.32
C ALA A 263 9.61 -15.48 0.61
N LEU A 264 10.27 -16.57 0.97
CA LEU A 264 9.94 -17.92 0.52
C LEU A 264 10.06 -18.86 1.71
N GLN A 265 8.95 -19.49 2.08
CA GLN A 265 8.91 -20.47 3.16
C GLN A 265 8.44 -21.82 2.61
N THR A 266 9.24 -22.85 2.80
CA THR A 266 8.90 -24.24 2.46
C THR A 266 8.46 -25.00 3.71
N ASN A 267 7.76 -26.12 3.51
CA ASN A 267 7.25 -26.94 4.60
C ASN A 267 6.40 -26.14 5.60
N VAL A 268 5.48 -25.31 5.08
CA VAL A 268 4.61 -24.46 5.91
C VAL A 268 3.69 -25.28 6.80
N LYS A 269 3.43 -24.78 8.00
CA LYS A 269 2.64 -25.50 9.01
C LYS A 269 1.18 -25.06 8.96
N GLU A 270 0.31 -25.93 9.47
CA GLU A 270 -1.10 -25.60 9.68
C GLU A 270 -1.26 -24.34 10.55
N TYR A 271 -0.50 -24.30 11.66
CA TYR A 271 -0.34 -23.16 12.55
C TYR A 271 1.15 -22.94 12.82
N ASP A 272 1.61 -21.70 12.77
CA ASP A 272 2.98 -21.31 13.11
C ASP A 272 3.00 -20.05 14.00
N SER A 273 4.15 -19.77 14.61
CA SER A 273 4.31 -18.66 15.57
C SER A 273 4.56 -17.33 14.86
N PHE A 274 3.49 -16.64 14.47
CA PHE A 274 3.55 -15.39 13.69
C PHE A 274 4.33 -14.24 14.37
N TRP A 275 4.53 -14.29 15.69
CA TRP A 275 5.18 -13.25 16.50
C TRP A 275 6.70 -13.46 16.72
N LEU A 276 7.30 -14.46 16.07
CA LEU A 276 8.76 -14.70 16.13
C LEU A 276 9.50 -14.04 14.96
N LYS A 277 10.81 -13.80 15.15
CA LYS A 277 11.70 -13.32 14.10
C LYS A 277 11.56 -14.21 12.85
N GLY A 278 11.29 -13.58 11.71
CA GLY A 278 11.11 -14.26 10.41
C GLY A 278 9.66 -14.40 9.94
N GLN A 279 8.66 -13.99 10.75
CA GLN A 279 7.23 -13.92 10.39
C GLN A 279 6.72 -15.19 9.68
N PRO A 280 6.75 -16.35 10.36
CA PRO A 280 6.36 -17.59 9.73
C PRO A 280 4.85 -17.62 9.40
N TYR A 281 4.52 -18.28 8.31
CA TYR A 281 3.16 -18.36 7.78
C TYR A 281 2.33 -19.49 8.40
N SER A 282 1.19 -19.14 8.99
CA SER A 282 0.14 -20.09 9.40
C SER A 282 -0.82 -20.31 8.24
N VAL A 283 -0.81 -21.49 7.61
CA VAL A 283 -1.65 -21.80 6.44
C VAL A 283 -3.14 -21.62 6.75
N THR A 284 -3.59 -22.11 7.91
CA THR A 284 -5.00 -22.04 8.29
C THR A 284 -5.47 -20.61 8.53
N GLU A 285 -4.62 -19.73 9.07
CA GLU A 285 -4.99 -18.32 9.27
C GLU A 285 -4.94 -17.53 7.96
N MET A 286 -3.94 -17.75 7.11
CA MET A 286 -3.83 -17.14 5.77
C MET A 286 -5.01 -17.48 4.88
N LEU A 287 -5.52 -18.70 5.01
CA LEU A 287 -6.68 -19.17 4.28
C LEU A 287 -7.96 -19.02 5.10
N ASN A 288 -8.03 -18.12 6.09
CA ASN A 288 -9.23 -17.80 6.86
C ASN A 288 -10.05 -19.03 7.31
N HIS A 289 -9.36 -20.02 7.86
CA HIS A 289 -9.92 -21.28 8.37
C HIS A 289 -10.76 -22.08 7.35
N ARG A 290 -10.48 -21.91 6.05
CA ARG A 290 -11.17 -22.65 4.99
C ARG A 290 -10.89 -24.15 5.07
N PRO A 291 -11.89 -25.03 4.80
CA PRO A 291 -11.70 -26.49 4.84
C PRO A 291 -10.56 -27.00 3.96
N GLU A 292 -10.24 -26.27 2.88
CA GLU A 292 -9.18 -26.59 1.94
C GLU A 292 -7.77 -26.33 2.48
N ALA A 293 -7.62 -25.60 3.60
CA ALA A 293 -6.32 -25.17 4.13
C ALA A 293 -5.36 -26.33 4.39
N GLY A 294 -5.88 -27.47 4.88
CA GLY A 294 -5.08 -28.67 5.13
C GLY A 294 -4.35 -29.22 3.90
N ARG A 295 -4.81 -28.89 2.68
CA ARG A 295 -4.17 -29.31 1.42
C ARG A 295 -2.83 -28.60 1.17
N PHE A 296 -2.62 -27.43 1.76
CA PHE A 296 -1.42 -26.61 1.56
C PHE A 296 -0.38 -26.80 2.68
N VAL A 297 -0.70 -27.58 3.73
CA VAL A 297 0.25 -27.91 4.80
C VAL A 297 1.39 -28.77 4.24
N GLY A 298 2.63 -28.43 4.62
CA GLY A 298 3.85 -29.00 4.04
C GLY A 298 4.25 -28.37 2.69
N GLY A 299 3.43 -27.46 2.16
CA GLY A 299 3.66 -26.76 0.90
C GLY A 299 4.69 -25.63 0.97
N THR A 300 4.63 -24.71 0.01
CA THR A 300 5.52 -23.55 -0.08
C THR A 300 4.71 -22.27 -0.21
N VAL A 301 5.04 -21.26 0.58
CA VAL A 301 4.51 -19.90 0.46
C VAL A 301 5.58 -19.00 -0.15
N TYR A 302 5.19 -18.26 -1.19
CA TYR A 302 5.99 -17.24 -1.84
C TYR A 302 5.31 -15.88 -1.65
N GLN A 303 6.04 -14.92 -1.06
CA GLN A 303 5.61 -13.54 -0.93
C GLN A 303 6.48 -12.65 -1.81
N ALA A 304 5.84 -11.71 -2.49
CA ALA A 304 6.50 -10.71 -3.31
C ALA A 304 5.93 -9.31 -3.05
N PHE A 305 6.74 -8.29 -3.32
CA PHE A 305 6.42 -6.89 -3.13
C PHE A 305 6.24 -6.18 -4.48
N LEU A 306 5.21 -5.34 -4.61
CA LEU A 306 4.96 -4.53 -5.79
C LEU A 306 5.33 -3.08 -5.49
N ASN A 307 6.19 -2.50 -6.32
CA ASN A 307 6.49 -1.07 -6.24
C ASN A 307 5.30 -0.26 -6.76
N ALA A 308 5.17 1.00 -6.34
CA ALA A 308 4.13 1.92 -6.85
C ALA A 308 4.14 2.07 -8.40
N THR A 309 5.31 1.92 -9.02
CA THR A 309 5.53 2.00 -10.47
C THR A 309 5.42 0.66 -11.19
N SER A 310 5.24 -0.46 -10.47
CA SER A 310 5.04 -1.78 -11.07
C SER A 310 3.65 -1.89 -11.73
N TYR A 311 3.47 -2.91 -12.56
CA TYR A 311 2.16 -3.28 -13.08
C TYR A 311 1.27 -3.92 -11.99
N HIS A 312 0.23 -3.20 -11.56
CA HIS A 312 -0.69 -3.61 -10.47
C HIS A 312 -1.88 -4.44 -10.94
N ARG A 313 -1.67 -5.38 -11.87
CA ARG A 313 -2.66 -6.42 -12.17
C ARG A 313 -2.04 -7.80 -12.07
N TRP A 314 -2.86 -8.73 -11.61
CA TRP A 314 -2.46 -10.10 -11.34
C TRP A 314 -2.95 -11.03 -12.45
N ASN A 315 -2.10 -11.98 -12.83
CA ASN A 315 -2.38 -13.07 -13.75
C ASN A 315 -2.23 -14.41 -13.02
N ALA A 316 -2.83 -15.47 -13.55
CA ALA A 316 -2.76 -16.77 -12.88
C ALA A 316 -1.35 -17.37 -13.05
N PRO A 317 -0.70 -17.80 -11.95
CA PRO A 317 0.64 -18.38 -12.02
C PRO A 317 0.65 -19.82 -12.58
N VAL A 318 -0.51 -20.47 -12.66
CA VAL A 318 -0.72 -21.85 -13.12
C VAL A 318 -2.02 -21.97 -13.93
N ALA A 319 -2.13 -23.02 -14.74
CA ALA A 319 -3.39 -23.42 -15.37
C ALA A 319 -4.25 -24.18 -14.36
N GLY A 320 -5.54 -23.88 -14.29
CA GLY A 320 -6.41 -24.49 -13.30
C GLY A 320 -7.78 -23.83 -13.17
N ASP A 321 -8.64 -24.52 -12.44
CA ASP A 321 -9.97 -24.03 -12.13
C ASP A 321 -9.98 -23.40 -10.74
N VAL A 322 -10.56 -22.21 -10.62
CA VAL A 322 -10.76 -21.54 -9.33
C VAL A 322 -11.74 -22.37 -8.50
N VAL A 323 -11.28 -22.89 -7.37
CA VAL A 323 -12.11 -23.66 -6.43
C VAL A 323 -12.70 -22.78 -5.34
N TRP A 324 -12.03 -21.67 -5.00
CA TRP A 324 -12.53 -20.69 -4.07
C TRP A 324 -11.92 -19.32 -4.36
N SER A 325 -12.75 -18.28 -4.23
CA SER A 325 -12.31 -16.90 -4.12
C SER A 325 -13.14 -16.17 -3.06
N GLY A 326 -12.52 -15.25 -2.36
CA GLY A 326 -13.19 -14.41 -1.37
C GLY A 326 -12.31 -13.28 -0.87
N VAL A 327 -12.97 -12.27 -0.30
CA VAL A 327 -12.31 -11.18 0.41
C VAL A 327 -12.21 -11.57 1.89
N VAL A 328 -11.00 -11.52 2.42
CA VAL A 328 -10.73 -11.71 3.85
C VAL A 328 -10.40 -10.35 4.43
N GLU A 329 -11.28 -9.84 5.30
CA GLU A 329 -11.05 -8.57 5.99
C GLU A 329 -9.79 -8.64 6.84
N GLY A 330 -8.90 -7.67 6.66
CA GLY A 330 -7.57 -7.64 7.26
C GLY A 330 -7.30 -6.37 8.05
N THR A 331 -6.04 -6.16 8.41
CA THR A 331 -5.58 -4.96 9.11
C THR A 331 -4.96 -3.98 8.12
N TYR A 332 -5.29 -2.69 8.18
CA TYR A 332 -4.76 -1.72 7.21
C TYR A 332 -3.39 -1.16 7.61
N PHE A 333 -3.22 -0.84 8.89
CA PHE A 333 -2.08 -0.08 9.42
C PHE A 333 -1.46 -0.71 10.66
N SER A 334 -1.59 -2.03 10.84
CA SER A 334 -0.97 -2.72 11.98
C SER A 334 0.49 -3.02 11.68
N GLU A 335 1.39 -2.57 12.55
CA GLU A 335 2.82 -2.92 12.50
C GLU A 335 3.21 -3.77 13.73
N PRO A 336 3.87 -4.93 13.56
CA PRO A 336 4.41 -5.71 14.66
C PRO A 336 5.38 -4.93 15.54
N THR A 337 5.22 -5.09 16.84
CA THR A 337 6.04 -4.40 17.85
C THR A 337 7.52 -4.78 17.83
N ILE A 338 7.90 -5.85 17.12
CA ILE A 338 9.30 -6.27 16.92
C ILE A 338 10.07 -5.35 15.96
N THR A 339 9.37 -4.66 15.05
CA THR A 339 9.92 -3.64 14.14
C THR A 339 9.72 -2.21 14.66
N GLY A 340 8.85 -2.03 15.67
CA GLY A 340 8.60 -0.74 16.33
C GLY A 340 9.64 -0.30 17.35
N PHE A 341 9.32 0.78 18.08
CA PHE A 341 10.26 1.54 18.93
C PHE A 341 10.82 0.77 20.15
N THR A 342 10.27 -0.39 20.49
CA THR A 342 10.65 -1.15 21.69
C THR A 342 11.83 -2.12 21.50
N ASN A 343 12.41 -2.20 20.30
CA ASN A 343 13.54 -3.10 20.02
C ASN A 343 14.90 -2.36 20.06
N PRO A 344 15.72 -2.51 21.11
CA PRO A 344 16.97 -1.75 21.29
C PRO A 344 18.11 -2.17 20.34
N VAL A 345 17.92 -3.24 19.56
CA VAL A 345 18.92 -3.79 18.61
C VAL A 345 18.40 -3.77 17.17
N ALA A 346 17.13 -3.39 16.96
CA ALA A 346 16.69 -3.01 15.63
C ALA A 346 17.35 -1.66 15.32
N PRO A 347 17.97 -1.50 14.14
CA PRO A 347 18.09 -0.17 13.57
C PRO A 347 16.70 0.50 13.60
N ASP A 348 16.59 1.83 13.58
CA ASP A 348 15.32 2.57 13.65
C ASP A 348 14.38 2.18 12.45
N GLN A 349 13.77 0.99 12.50
CA GLN A 349 13.18 0.25 11.37
C GLN A 349 11.69 0.51 11.22
N ALA A 350 11.08 1.35 12.07
CA ALA A 350 9.70 1.82 11.88
C ALA A 350 9.49 2.37 10.45
N GLN A 351 10.54 2.89 9.81
CA GLN A 351 10.50 3.41 8.44
C GLN A 351 10.57 2.32 7.33
N GLY A 352 11.18 1.16 7.61
CA GLY A 352 11.32 0.06 6.64
C GLY A 352 10.20 -0.98 6.70
N ALA A 353 9.38 -0.94 7.75
CA ALA A 353 8.29 -1.87 7.97
C ALA A 353 6.99 -1.50 7.22
N THR A 354 6.88 -0.24 6.79
CA THR A 354 5.71 0.34 6.10
C THR A 354 5.31 -0.40 4.82
N SER A 355 6.24 -1.12 4.19
CA SER A 355 6.04 -1.83 2.92
C SER A 355 5.91 -3.35 3.07
N ALA A 356 6.18 -3.91 4.25
CA ALA A 356 6.43 -5.35 4.39
C ALA A 356 5.65 -6.05 5.50
N VAL A 357 5.01 -5.32 6.42
CA VAL A 357 4.71 -5.88 7.74
C VAL A 357 3.25 -5.75 8.21
N SER A 358 2.40 -5.02 7.48
CA SER A 358 0.94 -5.12 7.67
C SER A 358 0.40 -6.37 6.96
N TRP A 359 -0.54 -7.08 7.59
CA TRP A 359 -1.41 -7.99 6.83
C TRP A 359 -2.05 -7.18 5.71
N PRO A 360 -2.20 -7.70 4.48
CA PRO A 360 -2.73 -6.88 3.41
C PRO A 360 -4.15 -6.45 3.77
N PRO A 361 -4.48 -5.16 3.55
CA PRO A 361 -5.84 -4.70 3.69
C PRO A 361 -6.75 -5.53 2.79
N SER A 362 -7.85 -6.06 3.35
CA SER A 362 -8.87 -6.89 2.67
C SER A 362 -8.29 -7.75 1.53
N THR A 363 -7.79 -8.95 1.85
CA THR A 363 -7.05 -9.76 0.88
C THR A 363 -7.96 -10.62 0.02
N TRP A 364 -7.77 -10.58 -1.30
CA TRP A 364 -8.32 -11.59 -2.20
C TRP A 364 -7.52 -12.87 -2.08
N VAL A 365 -8.15 -13.94 -1.61
CA VAL A 365 -7.54 -15.25 -1.63
C VAL A 365 -8.20 -16.07 -2.73
N THR A 366 -7.38 -16.57 -3.66
CA THR A 366 -7.83 -17.52 -4.68
C THR A 366 -7.10 -18.83 -4.49
N ALA A 367 -7.87 -19.92 -4.37
CA ALA A 367 -7.34 -21.28 -4.45
C ALA A 367 -7.76 -21.87 -5.80
N ALA A 368 -6.81 -22.49 -6.50
CA ALA A 368 -7.08 -23.22 -7.74
C ALA A 368 -6.74 -24.71 -7.59
N SER A 369 -7.45 -25.56 -8.33
CA SER A 369 -7.02 -26.94 -8.55
C SER A 369 -6.28 -27.07 -9.88
N PRO A 370 -5.29 -27.96 -10.00
CA PRO A 370 -4.64 -28.25 -11.28
C PRO A 370 -5.69 -28.60 -12.35
N GLY A 371 -5.65 -27.91 -13.49
CA GLY A 371 -6.66 -28.02 -14.54
C GLY A 371 -6.13 -27.64 -15.93
N THR A 372 -6.97 -27.77 -16.96
CA THR A 372 -6.58 -27.63 -18.38
C THR A 372 -6.96 -26.28 -19.00
N THR A 373 -7.35 -25.30 -18.18
CA THR A 373 -7.86 -23.99 -18.61
C THR A 373 -6.79 -22.88 -18.55
N ASP A 374 -6.97 -21.86 -19.41
CA ASP A 374 -6.01 -20.78 -19.67
C ASP A 374 -5.53 -20.05 -18.41
N LYS A 375 -4.24 -19.67 -18.39
CA LYS A 375 -3.56 -18.95 -17.29
C LYS A 375 -4.03 -17.49 -17.08
N ASN A 376 -5.12 -17.08 -17.74
CA ASN A 376 -5.64 -15.72 -17.70
C ASN A 376 -6.89 -15.65 -16.82
N ILE A 377 -6.71 -15.77 -15.51
CA ILE A 377 -7.77 -15.47 -14.53
C ILE A 377 -7.57 -14.02 -14.08
N PRO A 378 -8.46 -13.08 -14.43
CA PRO A 378 -8.36 -11.71 -13.96
C PRO A 378 -8.68 -11.66 -12.46
N VAL A 379 -7.70 -11.30 -11.64
CA VAL A 379 -7.93 -10.92 -10.24
C VAL A 379 -8.04 -9.40 -10.19
N ARG A 380 -9.12 -8.89 -9.57
CA ARG A 380 -9.41 -7.45 -9.48
C ARG A 380 -8.45 -6.75 -8.51
N SER A 381 -8.42 -5.42 -8.63
CA SER A 381 -7.49 -4.39 -8.16
C SER A 381 -7.23 -4.26 -6.64
N GLU A 382 -7.24 -5.34 -5.89
CA GLU A 382 -6.91 -5.37 -4.45
C GLU A 382 -5.74 -6.32 -4.19
N PRO A 383 -5.05 -6.23 -3.03
CA PRO A 383 -3.99 -7.17 -2.68
C PRO A 383 -4.51 -8.61 -2.81
N ALA A 384 -3.88 -9.40 -3.67
CA ALA A 384 -4.31 -10.76 -3.97
C ALA A 384 -3.21 -11.75 -3.59
N TYR A 385 -3.58 -12.85 -2.94
CA TYR A 385 -2.74 -14.04 -2.85
C TYR A 385 -3.33 -15.12 -3.77
N ALA A 386 -2.52 -15.55 -4.74
CA ALA A 386 -2.80 -16.73 -5.55
C ALA A 386 -2.08 -17.93 -4.93
N TYR A 387 -2.82 -18.93 -4.47
CA TYR A 387 -2.28 -20.19 -3.98
C TYR A 387 -2.49 -21.25 -5.07
N ALA A 388 -1.40 -21.87 -5.51
CA ALA A 388 -1.36 -22.96 -6.47
C ALA A 388 -0.94 -24.26 -5.80
#